data_AF-A0A956CZ84-F1
#
_entry.id   AF-A0A956CZ84-F1
#
_cell.length_a   1.000
_cell.length_b   1.000
_cell.length_c   1.000
_cell.angle_alpha   90.00
_cell.angle_beta   90.00
_cell.angle_gamma   90.00
#
_symmetry.space_group_name_H-M   'P 1'
#
loop_
_entity.id
_entity.type
_entity.pdbx_description
1 polymer ?
#
loop_
_entity_poly.entity_id
_entity_poly.type
_entity_poly.pdbx_seq_one_letter_code
_entity_poly.pdbx_strand_id
1 'polypeptide(L)'
;MRIGLLGPADGDTEAAREAIEFLLGDVEVDQAIYLGDDPEALDELLQRWASEVFGEAYDDDAFLRRAAEVAERGDAVAIEGLLHRDAWVRKLGRIRNLPPSPARAVEMIGDRILLAVHDKAVLDEEDIANAQLIVYGRANEAELRRFGSRYFLTPGPLDAGQVAILETEGPNDVVVALYETTGVPVSRQTLARRTGKVNVVR
;
A
#
# COMPACT_ATOMS: atom_id res chain seq x y z
N MET A 1 -2.14 12.96 -1.99
CA MET A 1 -1.96 11.68 -1.28
C MET A 1 -2.01 10.56 -2.30
N ARG A 2 -1.11 9.58 -2.19
CA ARG A 2 -1.03 8.37 -3.02
C ARG A 2 -0.93 7.13 -2.14
N ILE A 3 -1.83 6.18 -2.35
CA ILE A 3 -1.85 4.89 -1.67
C ILE A 3 -1.61 3.81 -2.72
N GLY A 4 -0.53 3.05 -2.57
CA GLY A 4 -0.31 1.82 -3.32
C GLY A 4 -1.04 0.65 -2.67
N LEU A 5 -1.58 -0.26 -3.47
CA LEU A 5 -2.22 -1.48 -3.00
C LEU A 5 -1.48 -2.68 -3.60
N LEU A 6 -0.98 -3.52 -2.71
CA LEU A 6 -0.30 -4.78 -3.03
C LEU A 6 -1.29 -5.92 -2.80
N GLY A 7 -1.42 -6.79 -3.79
CA GLY A 7 -2.15 -8.05 -3.67
C GLY A 7 -1.49 -9.03 -2.71
N PRO A 8 -2.14 -10.17 -2.42
CA PRO A 8 -1.47 -11.32 -1.82
C PRO A 8 -0.26 -11.76 -2.64
N ALA A 9 0.85 -12.09 -1.97
CA ALA A 9 2.04 -12.62 -2.62
C ALA A 9 1.88 -14.10 -2.99
N ASP A 10 1.08 -14.87 -2.24
CA ASP A 10 0.85 -16.30 -2.44
C ASP A 10 2.15 -17.12 -2.60
N GLY A 11 3.22 -16.66 -1.94
CA GLY A 11 4.56 -17.26 -2.00
C GLY A 11 5.48 -16.74 -3.11
N ASP A 12 5.00 -15.90 -4.03
CA ASP A 12 5.83 -15.24 -5.04
C ASP A 12 6.52 -13.98 -4.47
N THR A 13 7.64 -14.22 -3.80
CA THR A 13 8.44 -13.16 -3.19
C THR A 13 9.10 -12.23 -4.21
N GLU A 14 9.33 -12.71 -5.45
CA GLU A 14 9.97 -11.89 -6.48
C GLU A 14 8.97 -10.87 -7.04
N ALA A 15 7.76 -11.32 -7.38
CA ALA A 15 6.68 -10.42 -7.79
C ALA A 15 6.37 -9.37 -6.71
N ALA A 16 6.38 -9.77 -5.44
CA ALA A 16 6.22 -8.84 -4.32
C ALA A 16 7.34 -7.80 -4.25
N ARG A 17 8.60 -8.21 -4.45
CA ARG A 17 9.73 -7.28 -4.49
C ARG A 17 9.61 -6.28 -5.63
N GLU A 18 9.37 -6.74 -6.85
CA GLU A 18 9.19 -5.88 -8.03
C GLU A 18 8.06 -4.85 -7.80
N ALA A 19 6.92 -5.32 -7.27
CA ALA A 19 5.78 -4.47 -6.96
C ALA A 19 6.13 -3.38 -5.92
N ILE A 20 6.88 -3.73 -4.87
CA ILE A 20 7.32 -2.79 -3.84
C ILE A 20 8.34 -1.79 -4.41
N GLU A 21 9.29 -2.26 -5.22
CA GLU A 21 10.28 -1.42 -5.91
C GLU A 21 9.58 -0.38 -6.79
N PHE A 22 8.60 -0.80 -7.58
CA PHE A 22 7.80 0.10 -8.41
C PHE A 22 6.99 1.11 -7.59
N LEU A 23 6.23 0.66 -6.59
CA LEU A 23 5.37 1.55 -5.79
C LEU A 23 6.17 2.58 -4.98
N LEU A 24 7.25 2.16 -4.34
CA LEU A 24 8.04 3.05 -3.48
C LEU A 24 9.13 3.81 -4.27
N GLY A 25 9.62 3.26 -5.37
CA GLY A 25 10.67 3.85 -6.21
C GLY A 25 10.14 4.74 -7.30
N ASP A 26 9.38 4.18 -8.24
CA ASP A 26 8.96 4.90 -9.45
C ASP A 26 7.74 5.79 -9.20
N VAL A 27 6.76 5.28 -8.43
CA VAL A 27 5.51 6.01 -8.13
C VAL A 27 5.66 6.93 -6.92
N GLU A 28 6.55 6.56 -6.00
CA GLU A 28 6.75 7.22 -4.71
C GLU A 28 5.44 7.38 -3.93
N VAL A 29 4.73 6.27 -3.68
CA VAL A 29 3.51 6.32 -2.86
C VAL A 29 3.80 6.82 -1.44
N ASP A 30 2.82 7.51 -0.85
CA ASP A 30 2.91 7.97 0.54
C ASP A 30 2.83 6.78 1.50
N GLN A 31 2.01 5.78 1.15
CA GLN A 31 1.90 4.50 1.82
C GLN A 31 1.55 3.37 0.83
N ALA A 32 1.98 2.16 1.13
CA ALA A 32 1.58 0.94 0.44
C ALA A 32 0.84 0.02 1.41
N ILE A 33 -0.30 -0.53 1.02
CA ILE A 33 -1.09 -1.44 1.86
C ILE A 33 -1.01 -2.84 1.26
N TYR A 34 -0.50 -3.79 2.03
CA TYR A 34 -0.49 -5.22 1.68
C TYR A 34 -1.80 -5.87 2.06
N LEU A 35 -2.49 -6.45 1.07
CA LEU A 35 -3.83 -7.01 1.22
C LEU A 35 -3.83 -8.54 1.45
N GLY A 36 -2.67 -9.20 1.40
CA GLY A 36 -2.52 -10.64 1.70
C GLY A 36 -2.67 -10.95 3.19
N ASP A 37 -3.18 -12.14 3.53
CA ASP A 37 -3.45 -12.60 4.91
C ASP A 37 -2.25 -13.34 5.56
N ASP A 38 -1.08 -13.23 4.94
CA ASP A 38 0.22 -13.79 5.31
C ASP A 38 1.24 -12.68 5.65
N PRO A 39 1.00 -11.85 6.68
CA PRO A 39 1.88 -10.73 7.01
C PRO A 39 3.31 -11.18 7.33
N GLU A 40 3.51 -12.40 7.85
CA GLU A 40 4.84 -12.95 8.10
C GLU A 40 5.66 -13.13 6.83
N ALA A 41 5.03 -13.48 5.71
CA ALA A 41 5.72 -13.66 4.43
C ALA A 41 6.27 -12.32 3.90
N LEU A 42 5.49 -11.24 4.04
CA LEU A 42 5.95 -9.91 3.71
C LEU A 42 7.08 -9.46 4.63
N ASP A 43 6.95 -9.66 5.93
CA ASP A 43 7.97 -9.26 6.91
C ASP A 43 9.30 -10.01 6.65
N GLU A 44 9.24 -11.31 6.36
CA GLU A 44 10.42 -12.11 5.97
C GLU A 44 11.08 -11.61 4.68
N LEU A 45 10.28 -11.25 3.67
CA LEU A 45 10.78 -10.66 2.42
C LEU A 45 11.52 -9.35 2.69
N LEU A 46 10.91 -8.44 3.45
CA LEU A 46 11.49 -7.13 3.77
C LEU A 46 12.78 -7.28 4.58
N GLN A 47 12.83 -8.20 5.54
CA GLN A 47 14.03 -8.49 6.33
C GLN A 47 15.17 -9.09 5.51
N ARG A 48 14.84 -10.01 4.59
CA ARG A 48 15.82 -10.59 3.66
C ARG A 48 16.39 -9.51 2.75
N TRP A 49 15.53 -8.68 2.17
CA TRP A 49 15.94 -7.61 1.28
C TRP A 49 16.80 -6.56 2.00
N ALA A 50 16.44 -6.18 3.24
CA ALA A 50 17.28 -5.30 4.06
C ALA A 50 18.68 -5.89 4.29
N SER A 51 18.75 -7.20 4.55
CA SER A 51 20.00 -7.92 4.74
C SER A 51 20.85 -7.98 3.48
N GLU A 52 20.24 -8.10 2.29
CA GLU A 52 20.95 -8.06 1.01
C GLU A 52 21.56 -6.67 0.73
N VAL A 53 20.81 -5.60 1.02
CA VAL A 53 21.24 -4.22 0.72
C VAL A 53 22.29 -3.74 1.72
N PHE A 54 22.17 -4.10 2.99
CA PHE A 54 23.02 -3.54 4.05
C PHE A 54 23.86 -4.57 4.82
N GLY A 55 23.77 -5.85 4.49
CA GLY A 55 24.51 -6.93 5.15
C GLY A 55 23.99 -7.31 6.54
N GLU A 56 22.89 -6.73 7.00
CA GLU A 56 22.31 -7.00 8.32
C GLU A 56 20.80 -6.73 8.33
N ALA A 57 20.07 -7.50 9.15
CA ALA A 57 18.63 -7.37 9.34
C ALA A 57 18.24 -5.96 9.82
N TYR A 58 16.99 -5.60 9.54
CA TYR A 58 16.43 -4.33 9.98
C TYR A 58 15.93 -4.41 11.43
N ASP A 59 16.30 -3.41 12.24
CA ASP A 59 15.93 -3.24 13.64
C ASP A 59 15.67 -1.75 13.92
N ASP A 60 14.43 -1.42 14.32
CA ASP A 60 13.97 -0.07 14.68
C ASP A 60 14.86 0.54 15.78
N ASP A 61 15.26 -0.26 16.78
CA ASP A 61 16.01 0.21 17.96
C ASP A 61 17.52 0.36 17.68
N ALA A 62 17.99 -0.21 16.56
CA ALA A 62 19.40 -0.15 16.21
C ALA A 62 19.82 1.20 15.63
N PHE A 63 18.89 2.03 15.12
CA PHE A 63 19.24 3.33 14.55
C PHE A 63 19.91 4.24 15.58
N LEU A 64 19.28 4.47 16.74
CA LEU A 64 19.81 5.39 17.76
C LEU A 64 21.17 4.93 18.30
N ARG A 65 21.36 3.61 18.42
CA ARG A 65 22.62 3.02 18.87
C ARG A 65 23.74 3.27 17.86
N ARG A 66 23.50 2.96 16.57
CA ARG A 66 24.46 3.22 15.49
C ARG A 66 24.72 4.71 15.31
N ALA A 67 23.70 5.55 15.44
CA ALA A 67 23.83 7.00 15.38
C ALA A 67 24.76 7.54 16.48
N ALA A 68 24.63 7.05 17.71
CA ALA A 68 25.53 7.42 18.80
C ALA A 68 26.99 7.00 18.51
N GLU A 69 27.19 5.77 18.02
CA GLU A 69 28.52 5.25 17.67
C GLU A 69 29.19 6.06 16.54
N VAL A 70 28.45 6.34 15.47
CA VAL A 70 28.92 7.12 14.31
C VAL A 70 29.16 8.59 14.71
N ALA A 71 28.33 9.17 15.55
CA ALA A 71 28.54 10.55 16.03
C ALA A 71 29.80 10.68 16.89
N GLU A 72 30.16 9.66 17.66
CA GLU A 72 31.35 9.69 18.53
C GLU A 72 32.65 9.43 17.74
N ARG A 73 32.63 8.51 16.77
CA ARG A 73 33.87 7.97 16.17
C ARG A 73 33.85 7.84 14.65
N GLY A 74 32.73 8.12 14.00
CA GLY A 74 32.55 7.94 12.57
C GLY A 74 33.21 9.03 11.72
N ASP A 75 33.50 8.69 10.47
CA ASP A 75 33.90 9.64 9.44
C ASP A 75 32.70 10.03 8.56
N ALA A 76 32.93 10.88 7.56
CA ALA A 76 31.87 11.32 6.64
C ALA A 76 31.19 10.14 5.93
N VAL A 77 31.95 9.11 5.55
CA VAL A 77 31.42 7.92 4.86
C VAL A 77 30.51 7.12 5.79
N ALA A 78 30.87 6.97 7.06
CA ALA A 78 30.04 6.32 8.07
C ALA A 78 28.72 7.08 8.31
N ILE A 79 28.76 8.42 8.32
CA ILE A 79 27.56 9.26 8.46
C ILE A 79 26.65 9.09 7.24
N GLU A 80 27.20 9.15 6.02
CA GLU A 80 26.42 8.96 4.79
C GLU A 80 25.79 7.57 4.73
N GLY A 81 26.53 6.52 5.10
CA GLY A 81 26.02 5.15 5.16
C GLY A 81 24.86 5.00 6.14
N LEU A 82 24.94 5.62 7.32
CA LEU A 82 23.86 5.64 8.31
C LEU A 82 22.61 6.34 7.77
N LEU A 83 22.75 7.53 7.17
CA LEU A 83 21.64 8.31 6.62
C LEU A 83 20.98 7.59 5.44
N HIS A 84 21.77 6.96 4.57
CA HIS A 84 21.26 6.17 3.45
C HIS A 84 20.44 4.97 3.95
N ARG A 85 20.95 4.25 4.96
CA ARG A 85 20.21 3.15 5.60
C ARG A 85 18.89 3.63 6.20
N ASP A 86 18.92 4.70 6.99
CA ASP A 86 17.74 5.29 7.63
C ASP A 86 16.69 5.76 6.61
N ALA A 87 17.11 6.38 5.51
CA ALA A 87 16.20 6.74 4.42
C ALA A 87 15.51 5.51 3.80
N TRP A 88 16.26 4.43 3.59
CA TRP A 88 15.73 3.19 3.03
C TRP A 88 14.78 2.48 3.99
N VAL A 89 15.12 2.46 5.26
CA VAL A 89 14.26 1.97 6.35
C VAL A 89 12.94 2.73 6.39
N ARG A 90 12.98 4.07 6.39
CA ARG A 90 11.76 4.88 6.37
C ARG A 90 10.94 4.63 5.11
N LYS A 91 11.60 4.33 3.99
CA LYS A 91 10.94 3.98 2.73
C LYS A 91 10.17 2.67 2.88
N LEU A 92 10.80 1.61 3.41
CA LEU A 92 10.11 0.34 3.70
C LEU A 92 9.01 0.47 4.74
N GLY A 93 9.20 1.31 5.77
CA GLY A 93 8.19 1.56 6.80
C GLY A 93 6.90 2.20 6.29
N ARG A 94 6.82 2.58 5.01
CA ARG A 94 5.58 3.01 4.33
C ARG A 94 4.68 1.84 3.94
N ILE A 95 5.20 0.61 3.95
CA ILE A 95 4.45 -0.61 3.67
C ILE A 95 3.74 -1.03 4.96
N ARG A 96 2.43 -1.27 4.86
CA ARG A 96 1.59 -1.61 6.00
C ARG A 96 0.83 -2.90 5.72
N ASN A 97 0.93 -3.84 6.65
CA ASN A 97 0.04 -4.99 6.71
C ASN A 97 -1.35 -4.55 7.16
N LEU A 98 -2.38 -5.19 6.60
CA LEU A 98 -3.72 -5.11 7.17
C LEU A 98 -3.77 -5.76 8.55
N PRO A 99 -4.70 -5.31 9.43
CA PRO A 99 -4.91 -5.98 10.70
C PRO A 99 -5.50 -7.39 10.47
N PRO A 100 -5.21 -8.37 11.34
CA PRO A 100 -5.72 -9.73 11.18
C PRO A 100 -7.24 -9.80 11.04
N SER A 101 -7.72 -10.64 10.13
CA SER A 101 -9.15 -10.90 9.94
C SER A 101 -9.82 -11.29 11.28
N PRO A 102 -11.03 -10.77 11.60
CA PRO A 102 -11.94 -9.99 10.73
C PRO A 102 -11.77 -8.48 10.85
N ALA A 103 -10.68 -7.98 11.45
CA ALA A 103 -10.45 -6.55 11.54
C ALA A 103 -10.22 -5.93 10.15
N ARG A 104 -10.42 -4.62 10.06
CA ARG A 104 -10.33 -3.85 8.82
C ARG A 104 -9.53 -2.58 9.04
N ALA A 105 -8.78 -2.17 8.03
CA ALA A 105 -8.15 -0.87 8.02
C ALA A 105 -9.11 0.15 7.41
N VAL A 106 -9.20 1.32 8.05
CA VAL A 106 -9.98 2.46 7.56
C VAL A 106 -9.00 3.59 7.29
N GLU A 107 -9.01 4.08 6.07
CA GLU A 107 -8.16 5.16 5.59
C GLU A 107 -9.01 6.24 4.94
N MET A 108 -8.47 7.45 4.83
CA MET A 108 -9.09 8.56 4.11
C MET A 108 -8.30 8.83 2.84
N ILE A 109 -9.00 8.98 1.71
CA ILE A 109 -8.40 9.48 0.46
C ILE A 109 -9.27 10.59 -0.12
N GLY A 110 -8.74 11.82 -0.08
CA GLY A 110 -9.55 13.01 -0.32
C GLY A 110 -10.68 13.11 0.71
N ASP A 111 -11.92 13.17 0.23
CA ASP A 111 -13.14 13.20 1.04
C ASP A 111 -13.79 11.82 1.22
N ARG A 112 -13.09 10.74 0.85
CA ARG A 112 -13.65 9.38 0.75
C ARG A 112 -13.05 8.44 1.79
N ILE A 113 -13.92 7.64 2.38
CA ILE A 113 -13.56 6.53 3.25
C ILE A 113 -13.14 5.34 2.38
N LEU A 114 -11.88 4.94 2.55
CA LEU A 114 -11.29 3.71 2.05
C LEU A 114 -11.38 2.64 3.14
N LEU A 115 -12.01 1.52 2.83
CA LEU A 115 -12.08 0.35 3.69
C LEU A 115 -11.24 -0.77 3.09
N ALA A 116 -10.27 -1.29 3.83
CA ALA A 116 -9.37 -2.33 3.35
C ALA A 116 -9.46 -3.59 4.22
N VAL A 117 -9.60 -4.74 3.56
CA VAL A 117 -9.75 -6.07 4.19
C VAL A 117 -8.99 -7.13 3.39
N HIS A 118 -8.61 -8.24 4.02
CA HIS A 118 -8.03 -9.37 3.29
C HIS A 118 -9.08 -10.04 2.37
N ASP A 119 -10.24 -10.37 2.94
CA ASP A 119 -11.34 -11.00 2.21
C ASP A 119 -12.62 -10.17 2.40
N LYS A 120 -13.24 -9.75 1.29
CA LYS A 120 -14.51 -9.02 1.32
C LYS A 120 -15.65 -9.81 1.96
N ALA A 121 -15.53 -11.14 2.10
CA ALA A 121 -16.52 -11.98 2.78
C ALA A 121 -16.70 -11.63 4.27
N VAL A 122 -15.74 -10.91 4.88
CA VAL A 122 -15.85 -10.45 6.28
C VAL A 122 -16.73 -9.21 6.45
N LEU A 123 -17.08 -8.54 5.33
CA LEU A 123 -17.82 -7.28 5.35
C LEU A 123 -19.31 -7.53 5.52
N ASP A 124 -19.93 -6.75 6.41
CA ASP A 124 -21.39 -6.70 6.55
C ASP A 124 -21.99 -5.49 5.80
N GLU A 125 -23.32 -5.36 5.87
CA GLU A 125 -24.05 -4.28 5.21
C GLU A 125 -23.69 -2.89 5.77
N GLU A 126 -23.39 -2.80 7.07
CA GLU A 126 -23.06 -1.53 7.73
C GLU A 126 -21.67 -1.05 7.30
N ASP A 127 -20.72 -1.97 7.21
CA ASP A 127 -19.36 -1.72 6.72
C ASP A 127 -19.38 -1.18 5.29
N ILE A 128 -20.12 -1.87 4.42
CA ILE A 128 -20.30 -1.45 3.03
C ILE A 128 -21.02 -0.11 2.99
N ALA A 129 -22.04 0.11 3.83
CA ALA A 129 -22.82 1.34 3.81
C ALA A 129 -21.97 2.59 4.07
N ASN A 130 -20.98 2.49 4.96
CA ASN A 130 -20.16 3.61 5.42
C ASN A 130 -18.93 3.89 4.54
N ALA A 131 -18.49 2.95 3.71
CA ALA A 131 -17.34 3.12 2.81
C ALA A 131 -17.74 3.61 1.40
N GLN A 132 -16.85 4.36 0.73
CA GLN A 132 -17.02 4.73 -0.68
C GLN A 132 -16.12 3.90 -1.60
N LEU A 133 -14.95 3.51 -1.10
CA LEU A 133 -14.02 2.64 -1.78
C LEU A 133 -13.68 1.47 -0.85
N ILE A 134 -13.94 0.26 -1.31
CA ILE A 134 -13.64 -0.98 -0.60
C ILE A 134 -12.53 -1.66 -1.38
N VAL A 135 -11.40 -1.93 -0.73
CA VAL A 135 -10.28 -2.67 -1.29
C VAL A 135 -10.12 -4.01 -0.61
N TYR A 136 -9.81 -5.05 -1.38
CA TYR A 136 -9.67 -6.39 -0.84
C TYR A 136 -8.60 -7.22 -1.55
N GLY A 137 -7.95 -8.10 -0.80
CA GLY A 137 -6.86 -8.95 -1.30
C GLY A 137 -7.37 -10.18 -2.06
N ARG A 138 -8.22 -10.99 -1.43
CA ARG A 138 -8.65 -12.29 -1.97
C ARG A 138 -9.46 -12.15 -3.27
N ALA A 139 -8.79 -12.43 -4.38
CA ALA A 139 -9.31 -12.44 -5.74
C ALA A 139 -8.39 -13.29 -6.64
N ASN A 140 -8.84 -13.60 -7.87
CA ASN A 140 -8.02 -14.31 -8.86
C ASN A 140 -7.42 -13.38 -9.92
N GLU A 141 -7.91 -12.15 -10.01
CA GLU A 141 -7.52 -11.16 -11.01
C GLU A 141 -7.76 -9.75 -10.46
N ALA A 142 -7.08 -8.75 -11.03
CA ALA A 142 -7.34 -7.37 -10.68
C ALA A 142 -8.68 -6.92 -11.23
N GLU A 143 -9.42 -6.16 -10.43
CA GLU A 143 -10.74 -5.72 -10.83
C GLU A 143 -11.18 -4.44 -10.10
N LEU A 144 -11.82 -3.54 -10.85
CA LEU A 144 -12.55 -2.40 -10.31
C LEU A 144 -14.03 -2.49 -10.70
N ARG A 145 -14.90 -2.73 -9.73
CA ARG A 145 -16.37 -2.73 -9.91
C ARG A 145 -17.02 -1.56 -9.19
N ARG A 146 -18.11 -1.06 -9.78
CA ARG A 146 -18.96 -0.04 -9.16
C ARG A 146 -20.34 -0.60 -8.87
N PHE A 147 -20.77 -0.49 -7.61
CA PHE A 147 -22.12 -0.80 -7.18
C PHE A 147 -22.77 0.45 -6.57
N GLY A 148 -23.67 1.07 -7.35
CA GLY A 148 -24.30 2.33 -6.97
C GLY A 148 -23.28 3.46 -6.79
N SER A 149 -23.11 3.95 -5.57
CA SER A 149 -22.15 5.00 -5.21
C SER A 149 -20.79 4.46 -4.74
N ARG A 150 -20.61 3.14 -4.67
CA ARG A 150 -19.46 2.49 -4.06
C ARG A 150 -18.60 1.80 -5.10
N TYR A 151 -17.30 1.77 -4.84
CA TYR A 151 -16.32 1.09 -5.65
C TYR A 151 -15.71 -0.05 -4.87
N PHE A 152 -15.54 -1.19 -5.53
CA PHE A 152 -14.88 -2.39 -5.03
C PHE A 152 -13.67 -2.61 -5.92
N LEU A 153 -12.50 -2.63 -5.30
CA LEU A 153 -11.22 -2.71 -5.99
C LEU A 153 -10.40 -3.86 -5.41
N THR A 154 -9.76 -4.62 -6.28
CA THR A 154 -8.70 -5.55 -5.91
C THR A 154 -7.59 -5.42 -6.95
N PRO A 155 -6.32 -5.38 -6.52
CA PRO A 155 -5.19 -5.48 -7.46
C PRO A 155 -4.99 -6.92 -7.97
N GLY A 156 -5.75 -7.90 -7.48
CA GLY A 156 -5.49 -9.32 -7.73
C GLY A 156 -4.28 -9.82 -6.91
N PRO A 157 -3.91 -11.11 -7.04
CA PRO A 157 -2.66 -11.63 -6.50
C PRO A 157 -1.46 -11.05 -7.27
N LEU A 158 -0.30 -10.97 -6.60
CA LEU A 158 0.90 -10.37 -7.19
C LEU A 158 1.48 -11.18 -8.35
N ASP A 159 1.24 -12.49 -8.39
CA ASP A 159 1.62 -13.37 -9.51
C ASP A 159 0.84 -13.06 -10.81
N ALA A 160 -0.30 -12.37 -10.70
CA ALA A 160 -1.00 -11.77 -11.85
C ALA A 160 -0.29 -10.52 -12.41
N GLY A 161 0.79 -10.08 -11.75
CA GLY A 161 1.70 -9.05 -12.22
C GLY A 161 1.14 -7.63 -12.15
N GLN A 162 0.18 -7.35 -11.26
CA GLN A 162 -0.49 -6.06 -11.17
C GLN A 162 -0.51 -5.45 -9.78
N VAL A 163 -0.50 -4.13 -9.73
CA VAL A 163 -0.71 -3.31 -8.52
C VAL A 163 -1.76 -2.25 -8.79
N ALA A 164 -2.37 -1.72 -7.73
CA ALA A 164 -3.28 -0.60 -7.84
C ALA A 164 -2.75 0.63 -7.11
N ILE A 165 -3.00 1.80 -7.67
CA ILE A 165 -2.65 3.10 -7.10
C ILE A 165 -3.93 3.90 -6.94
N LEU A 166 -4.13 4.43 -5.75
CA LEU A 166 -5.17 5.39 -5.42
C LEU A 166 -4.51 6.75 -5.24
N GLU A 167 -4.92 7.76 -5.99
CA GLU A 167 -4.37 9.10 -5.85
C GLU A 167 -5.43 10.20 -5.93
N THR A 168 -5.12 11.34 -5.30
CA THR A 168 -5.97 12.53 -5.33
C THR A 168 -5.50 13.50 -6.42
N GLU A 169 -6.33 13.76 -7.44
CA GLU A 169 -6.10 14.80 -8.46
C GLU A 169 -6.88 16.07 -8.10
N GLY A 170 -6.40 16.81 -7.09
CA GLY A 170 -7.11 17.97 -6.55
C GLY A 170 -8.01 17.60 -5.36
N PRO A 171 -8.88 18.52 -4.89
CA PRO A 171 -9.50 18.39 -3.57
C PRO A 171 -10.49 17.23 -3.44
N ASN A 172 -11.19 16.84 -4.52
CA ASN A 172 -12.30 15.87 -4.46
C ASN A 172 -12.22 14.75 -5.53
N ASP A 173 -11.20 14.76 -6.39
CA ASP A 173 -11.06 13.77 -7.44
C ASP A 173 -10.12 12.68 -6.97
N VAL A 174 -10.66 11.46 -6.85
CA VAL A 174 -9.89 10.27 -6.55
C VAL A 174 -9.76 9.49 -7.84
N VAL A 175 -8.52 9.16 -8.21
CA VAL A 175 -8.18 8.36 -9.37
C VAL A 175 -7.71 7.00 -8.89
N VAL A 176 -8.24 5.95 -9.53
CA VAL A 176 -7.73 4.59 -9.41
C VAL A 176 -6.98 4.27 -10.68
N ALA A 177 -5.76 3.77 -10.55
CA ALA A 177 -4.99 3.28 -11.67
C ALA A 177 -4.47 1.88 -11.38
N LEU A 178 -4.53 1.00 -12.38
CA LEU A 178 -3.89 -0.31 -12.35
C LEU A 178 -2.64 -0.24 -13.21
N TYR A 179 -1.57 -0.81 -12.69
CA TYR A 179 -0.28 -0.91 -13.36
C TYR A 179 0.19 -2.36 -13.31
N GLU A 180 0.96 -2.75 -14.31
CA GLU A 180 1.82 -3.92 -14.18
C GLU A 180 2.91 -3.64 -13.14
N THR A 181 3.48 -4.67 -12.49
CA THR A 181 4.61 -4.51 -11.55
C THR A 181 5.84 -3.87 -12.20
N THR A 182 5.95 -4.00 -13.53
CA THR A 182 6.98 -3.36 -14.37
C THR A 182 6.75 -1.86 -14.62
N GLY A 183 5.60 -1.33 -14.17
CA GLY A 183 5.22 0.07 -14.30
C GLY A 183 4.45 0.44 -15.58
N VAL A 184 4.05 -0.54 -16.39
CA VAL A 184 3.19 -0.29 -17.55
C VAL A 184 1.75 0.01 -17.09
N PRO A 185 1.14 1.13 -17.50
CA PRO A 185 -0.23 1.45 -17.13
C PRO A 185 -1.23 0.51 -17.83
N VAL A 186 -2.08 -0.16 -17.04
CA VAL A 186 -3.13 -1.06 -17.53
C VAL A 186 -4.45 -0.32 -17.67
N SER A 187 -4.83 0.44 -16.63
CA SER A 187 -6.05 1.24 -16.66
C SER A 187 -5.95 2.43 -15.71
N ARG A 188 -6.76 3.46 -15.97
CA ARG A 188 -6.88 4.65 -15.13
C ARG A 188 -8.31 5.14 -15.18
N GLN A 189 -8.93 5.33 -14.02
CA GLN A 189 -10.31 5.77 -13.88
C GLN A 189 -10.45 6.81 -12.76
N THR A 190 -10.99 7.98 -13.09
CA THR A 190 -11.45 8.94 -12.09
C THR A 190 -12.77 8.47 -11.50
N LEU A 191 -12.81 8.30 -10.18
CA LEU A 191 -14.01 7.88 -9.48
C LEU A 191 -15.06 8.98 -9.49
N ALA A 192 -16.30 8.62 -9.80
CA ALA A 192 -17.40 9.57 -9.88
C ALA A 192 -17.56 10.37 -8.58
N ARG A 193 -17.78 11.68 -8.72
CA ARG A 193 -17.99 12.59 -7.60
C ARG A 193 -19.30 12.28 -6.88
N ARG A 194 -19.34 12.60 -5.59
CA ARG A 194 -20.57 12.56 -4.79
C ARG A 194 -21.54 13.64 -5.27
N THR A 195 -22.53 13.28 -6.08
CA THR A 195 -23.65 14.18 -6.37
C THR A 195 -24.62 14.10 -5.20
N GLY A 196 -24.54 15.08 -4.28
CA GLY A 196 -25.57 15.24 -3.27
C GLY A 196 -26.91 15.54 -3.95
N LYS A 197 -27.95 14.75 -3.68
CA LYS A 197 -29.32 15.15 -4.02
C LYS A 197 -29.69 16.34 -3.12
N VAL A 198 -29.73 17.53 -3.70
CA VAL A 198 -30.33 18.70 -3.04
C VAL A 198 -31.85 18.51 -3.12
N ASN A 199 -32.45 18.02 -2.04
CA ASN A 199 -33.89 18.10 -1.89
C ASN A 199 -34.23 19.55 -1.53
N VAL A 200 -34.68 20.33 -2.51
CA VAL A 200 -35.31 21.62 -2.25
C VAL A 200 -36.68 21.32 -1.65
N VAL A 201 -36.80 21.45 -0.33
CA VAL A 201 -38.11 21.50 0.33
C VAL A 201 -38.76 22.81 -0.10
N ARG A 202 -39.86 22.71 -0.85
CA ARG A 202 -40.73 23.85 -1.16
C ARG A 202 -41.72 24.08 -0.02
#